data_AF-A0A2R2IYY7-F1
#
_entry.id   AF-A0A2R2IYY7-F1
#
_cell.length_a   1.000
_cell.length_b   1.000
_cell.length_c   1.000
_cell.angle_alpha   90.00
_cell.angle_beta   90.00
_cell.angle_gamma   90.00
#
_symmetry.space_group_name_H-M   'P 1'
#
loop_
_entity.id
_entity.type
_entity.pdbx_description
1 polymer ?
#
loop_
_entity_poly.entity_id
_entity_poly.type
_entity_poly.pdbx_seq_one_letter_code
_entity_poly.pdbx_strand_id
1 'polypeptide(L)'
;MQMQTAKKRWTIRLAAGMAAAALAAGVMAHEPAGDEQPAECPPLPPLHGAGWLAAPGLPQAALRGIKLTEAQEDKLFELSQAQAPARRALAKQAARSHEDLRRAAETEPFDEARVRALAEVHAQAMARLFLMQAELDAKARALLTSEQRRQYAAARPAPCPPQAR
;
A
#
# COMPACT_ATOMS: atom_id res chain seq x y z
N MET A 1 42.93 27.70 20.02
CA MET A 1 42.73 27.02 18.72
C MET A 1 41.34 27.39 18.20
N GLN A 2 41.29 28.35 17.27
CA GLN A 2 40.09 28.81 16.57
C GLN A 2 40.15 28.19 15.18
N MET A 3 39.20 27.31 14.84
CA MET A 3 39.18 26.62 13.55
C MET A 3 37.99 27.10 12.74
N GLN A 4 38.30 27.95 11.77
CA GLN A 4 37.42 28.55 10.77
C GLN A 4 36.76 27.45 9.93
N THR A 5 35.43 27.43 9.87
CA THR A 5 34.66 26.59 8.94
C THR A 5 34.07 27.46 7.83
N ALA A 6 34.62 27.32 6.62
CA ALA A 6 34.10 27.96 5.42
C ALA A 6 33.55 26.91 4.46
N LYS A 7 32.43 27.24 3.80
CA LYS A 7 31.89 26.80 2.48
C LYS A 7 30.37 26.60 2.58
N LYS A 8 29.51 26.99 1.65
CA LYS A 8 29.59 27.79 0.41
C LYS A 8 28.11 28.01 0.03
N ARG A 9 27.66 29.26 -0.07
CA ARG A 9 26.26 29.60 -0.40
C ARG A 9 26.06 29.43 -1.91
N TRP A 10 25.11 28.59 -2.31
CA TRP A 10 24.66 28.44 -3.69
C TRP A 10 23.33 29.17 -3.85
N THR A 11 23.38 30.31 -4.53
CA THR A 11 22.21 31.07 -4.95
C THR A 11 21.77 30.56 -6.32
N ILE A 12 20.50 30.16 -6.45
CA ILE A 12 19.86 29.90 -7.74
C ILE A 12 18.88 31.05 -8.01
N ARG A 13 19.05 31.69 -9.17
CA ARG A 13 18.29 32.84 -9.65
C ARG A 13 16.98 32.40 -10.32
N LEU A 14 15.94 33.19 -10.12
CA LEU A 14 14.65 33.18 -10.81
C LEU A 14 14.75 33.59 -12.29
N ALA A 15 13.89 33.01 -13.12
CA ALA A 15 13.39 33.55 -14.40
C ALA A 15 11.91 33.11 -14.50
N ALA A 16 10.90 33.99 -14.47
CA ALA A 16 10.37 34.84 -15.56
C ALA A 16 10.07 34.01 -16.83
N GLY A 17 8.89 33.98 -17.46
CA GLY A 17 7.61 34.68 -17.31
C GLY A 17 6.76 34.41 -18.57
N MET A 18 5.47 34.13 -18.37
CA MET A 18 4.26 34.43 -19.16
C MET A 18 4.30 34.70 -20.70
N ALA A 19 3.47 33.97 -21.46
CA ALA A 19 2.71 34.34 -22.68
C ALA A 19 2.22 33.05 -23.39
N ALA A 20 1.08 32.91 -24.06
CA ALA A 20 -0.06 33.76 -24.39
C ALA A 20 -1.22 32.81 -24.80
N ALA A 21 -2.45 33.30 -24.66
CA ALA A 21 -3.68 32.61 -25.07
C ALA A 21 -3.83 32.54 -26.60
N ALA A 22 -4.39 31.44 -27.10
CA ALA A 22 -4.98 31.34 -28.43
C ALA A 22 -6.34 30.63 -28.32
N LEU A 23 -7.39 31.35 -28.73
CA LEU A 23 -8.76 30.86 -28.87
C LEU A 23 -8.87 30.00 -30.12
N ALA A 24 -9.51 28.84 -30.01
CA ALA A 24 -10.07 28.12 -31.15
C ALA A 24 -11.44 27.55 -30.74
N ALA A 25 -12.50 28.20 -31.22
CA ALA A 25 -13.85 27.64 -31.23
C ALA A 25 -13.98 26.70 -32.44
N GLY A 26 -14.20 25.42 -32.18
CA GLY A 26 -14.51 24.40 -33.18
C GLY A 26 -15.65 23.54 -32.68
N VAL A 27 -16.78 23.61 -33.39
CA VAL A 27 -18.02 22.86 -33.16
C VAL A 27 -17.75 21.35 -33.23
N MET A 28 -18.11 20.61 -32.18
CA MET A 28 -18.15 19.14 -32.23
C MET A 28 -19.55 18.70 -32.63
N ALA A 29 -19.65 18.13 -33.83
CA ALA A 29 -20.77 17.28 -34.21
C ALA A 29 -20.80 16.07 -33.27
N HIS A 30 -21.92 15.84 -32.60
CA HIS A 30 -22.13 14.67 -31.75
C HIS A 30 -22.54 13.50 -32.65
N GLU A 31 -21.58 12.68 -33.06
CA GLU A 31 -21.85 11.29 -33.43
C GLU A 31 -22.25 10.53 -32.15
N PRO A 32 -23.30 9.70 -32.17
CA PRO A 32 -23.62 8.86 -31.02
C PRO A 32 -22.52 7.82 -30.86
N ALA A 33 -21.60 8.09 -29.93
CA ALA A 33 -20.63 7.12 -29.46
C ALA A 33 -21.38 5.92 -28.90
N GLY A 34 -21.07 4.73 -29.44
CA GLY A 34 -21.46 3.47 -28.83
C GLY A 34 -20.93 3.38 -27.40
N ASP A 35 -21.60 2.55 -26.60
CA ASP A 35 -21.22 2.21 -25.23
C ASP A 35 -19.78 1.66 -25.14
N GLU A 36 -18.78 2.54 -25.10
CA GLU A 36 -17.47 2.25 -24.51
C GLU A 36 -17.49 2.82 -23.09
N GLN A 37 -17.86 1.96 -22.14
CA GLN A 37 -17.66 2.22 -20.72
C GLN A 37 -16.16 2.47 -20.47
N PRO A 38 -15.77 3.61 -19.87
CA PRO A 38 -14.38 3.85 -19.52
C PRO A 38 -13.92 2.75 -18.57
N ALA A 39 -12.73 2.20 -18.80
CA ALA A 39 -12.17 1.08 -18.02
C ALA A 39 -12.19 1.37 -16.51
N GLU A 40 -13.26 0.93 -15.83
CA GLU A 40 -13.45 1.12 -14.41
C GLU A 40 -12.42 0.28 -13.66
N CYS A 41 -11.76 0.91 -12.68
CA CYS A 41 -10.84 0.23 -11.79
C CYS A 41 -11.54 -0.98 -11.17
N PRO A 42 -10.88 -2.15 -11.08
CA PRO A 42 -11.45 -3.27 -10.35
C PRO A 42 -11.74 -2.80 -8.91
N PRO A 43 -12.91 -3.14 -8.35
CA PRO A 43 -13.28 -2.72 -7.01
C PRO A 43 -12.17 -3.14 -6.03
N LEU A 44 -11.75 -2.22 -5.16
CA LEU A 44 -10.78 -2.53 -4.11
C LEU A 44 -11.28 -3.77 -3.36
N PRO A 45 -10.43 -4.79 -3.16
CA PRO A 45 -10.86 -5.95 -2.41
C PRO A 45 -11.34 -5.47 -1.04
N PRO A 46 -12.44 -6.03 -0.52
CA PRO A 46 -12.97 -5.62 0.76
C PRO A 46 -11.87 -5.71 1.83
N LEU A 47 -11.51 -4.58 2.44
CA LEU A 47 -10.67 -4.56 3.64
C LEU A 47 -11.54 -5.00 4.83
N HIS A 48 -12.05 -6.23 4.82
CA HIS A 48 -12.87 -6.75 5.91
C HIS A 48 -12.00 -7.03 7.15
N GLY A 49 -11.90 -6.02 8.01
CA GLY A 49 -11.40 -6.10 9.38
C GLY A 49 -9.95 -6.54 9.53
N ALA A 50 -9.48 -6.66 10.78
CA ALA A 50 -8.18 -7.23 11.09
C ALA A 50 -8.05 -8.72 10.69
N GLY A 51 -9.02 -9.30 9.99
CA GLY A 51 -9.01 -10.69 9.52
C GLY A 51 -7.84 -10.99 8.59
N TRP A 52 -7.47 -10.07 7.70
CA TRP A 52 -6.26 -10.23 6.85
C TRP A 52 -4.95 -10.10 7.65
N LEU A 53 -4.98 -9.39 8.78
CA LEU A 53 -3.83 -9.23 9.70
C LEU A 53 -3.65 -10.43 10.64
N ALA A 54 -4.77 -11.02 11.08
CA ALA A 54 -4.84 -12.05 12.10
C ALA A 54 -4.90 -13.46 11.54
N ALA A 55 -5.44 -13.63 10.32
CA ALA A 55 -5.43 -14.92 9.66
C ALA A 55 -3.96 -15.34 9.38
N PRO A 56 -3.66 -16.65 9.43
CA PRO A 56 -2.48 -17.17 8.78
C PRO A 56 -2.65 -16.99 7.27
N GLY A 57 -2.46 -15.77 6.79
CA GLY A 57 -2.48 -15.46 5.38
C GLY A 57 -1.31 -16.17 4.75
N LEU A 58 -1.60 -17.26 4.03
CA LEU A 58 -0.78 -17.63 2.90
C LEU A 58 -0.72 -16.37 1.99
N PRO A 59 0.42 -16.07 1.34
CA PRO A 59 0.57 -14.91 0.46
C PRO A 59 -0.20 -15.09 -0.87
N GLN A 60 -1.35 -15.78 -0.81
CA GLN A 60 -2.19 -16.13 -1.94
C GLN A 60 -2.58 -14.88 -2.72
N ALA A 61 -2.77 -13.73 -2.05
CA ALA A 61 -3.04 -12.47 -2.74
C ALA A 61 -1.92 -12.09 -3.74
N ALA A 62 -0.66 -12.33 -3.39
CA ALA A 62 0.49 -12.00 -4.22
C ALA A 62 0.78 -13.01 -5.33
N LEU A 63 0.22 -14.23 -5.29
CA LEU A 63 0.45 -15.28 -6.30
C LEU A 63 -0.85 -15.82 -6.91
N ARG A 64 -1.97 -15.09 -6.77
CA ARG A 64 -3.28 -15.49 -7.31
C ARG A 64 -3.16 -15.83 -8.80
N GLY A 65 -3.57 -17.04 -9.17
CA GLY A 65 -3.58 -17.51 -10.56
C GLY A 65 -2.28 -18.17 -11.04
N ILE A 66 -1.23 -18.24 -10.21
CA ILE A 66 0.02 -18.95 -10.55
C ILE A 66 0.00 -20.35 -9.92
N LYS A 67 0.12 -21.39 -10.76
CA LYS A 67 0.29 -22.77 -10.27
C LYS A 67 1.71 -22.92 -9.73
N LEU A 68 1.82 -23.14 -8.42
CA LEU A 68 3.08 -23.46 -7.75
C LEU A 68 3.31 -24.98 -7.78
N THR A 69 4.56 -25.40 -7.71
CA THR A 69 4.88 -26.81 -7.43
C THR A 69 4.77 -27.09 -5.93
N GLU A 70 4.57 -28.35 -5.55
CA GLU A 70 4.51 -28.77 -4.14
C GLU A 70 5.74 -28.26 -3.34
N ALA A 71 6.95 -28.42 -3.90
CA ALA A 71 8.17 -27.91 -3.30
C ALA A 71 8.24 -26.37 -3.16
N GLN A 72 7.52 -25.61 -3.99
CA GLN A 72 7.39 -24.15 -3.86
C GLN A 72 6.38 -23.79 -2.78
N GLU A 73 5.25 -24.52 -2.70
CA GLU A 73 4.21 -24.35 -1.69
C GLU A 73 4.73 -24.66 -0.29
N ASP A 74 5.50 -25.74 -0.12
CA ASP A 74 6.12 -26.12 1.15
C ASP A 74 7.05 -25.02 1.67
N LYS A 75 7.94 -24.50 0.82
CA LYS A 75 8.83 -23.38 1.18
C LYS A 75 8.05 -22.15 1.58
N LEU A 76 6.95 -21.87 0.89
CA LEU A 76 6.09 -20.73 1.20
C LEU A 76 5.37 -20.90 2.55
N PHE A 77 4.92 -22.12 2.83
CA PHE A 77 4.32 -22.48 4.09
C PHE A 77 5.31 -22.36 5.25
N GLU A 78 6.53 -22.90 5.10
CA GLU A 78 7.60 -22.77 6.09
C GLU A 78 7.89 -21.31 6.42
N LEU A 79 8.05 -20.46 5.39
CA LEU A 79 8.27 -19.02 5.56
C LEU A 79 7.11 -18.34 6.30
N SER A 80 5.86 -18.64 5.92
CA SER A 80 4.68 -18.06 6.57
C SER A 80 4.52 -18.51 8.02
N GLN A 81 4.79 -19.79 8.29
CA GLN A 81 4.71 -20.36 9.63
C GLN A 81 5.80 -19.82 10.55
N ALA A 82 7.02 -19.63 10.05
CA ALA A 82 8.12 -19.04 10.81
C ALA A 82 7.77 -17.64 11.35
N GLN A 83 7.04 -16.82 10.56
CA GLN A 83 6.62 -15.48 10.98
C GLN A 83 5.26 -15.44 11.71
N ALA A 84 4.52 -16.54 11.75
CA ALA A 84 3.15 -16.57 12.25
C ALA A 84 3.01 -16.16 13.74
N PRO A 85 3.91 -16.56 14.68
CA PRO A 85 3.82 -16.11 16.07
C PRO A 85 3.97 -14.59 16.21
N ALA A 86 4.98 -14.01 15.54
CA ALA A 86 5.22 -12.56 15.57
C ALA A 86 4.06 -11.77 14.94
N ARG A 87 3.53 -12.24 13.80
CA ARG A 87 2.36 -11.63 13.15
C ARG A 87 1.13 -11.67 14.07
N ARG A 88 0.85 -12.80 14.72
CA ARG A 88 -0.26 -12.93 15.68
C ARG A 88 -0.10 -11.98 16.87
N ALA A 89 1.10 -11.81 17.41
CA ALA A 89 1.36 -10.88 18.51
C ALA A 89 1.09 -9.42 18.10
N LEU A 90 1.60 -9.00 16.94
CA LEU A 90 1.35 -7.67 16.40
C LEU A 90 -0.13 -7.43 16.07
N ALA A 91 -0.82 -8.43 15.50
CA ALA A 91 -2.25 -8.34 15.22
C ALA A 91 -3.07 -8.15 16.52
N LYS A 92 -2.71 -8.86 17.60
CA LYS A 92 -3.31 -8.64 18.92
C LYS A 92 -3.04 -7.24 19.45
N GLN A 93 -1.83 -6.71 19.27
CA GLN A 93 -1.50 -5.34 19.66
C GLN A 93 -2.31 -4.30 18.86
N ALA A 94 -2.42 -4.48 17.54
CA ALA A 94 -3.23 -3.62 16.68
C ALA A 94 -4.71 -3.64 17.10
N ALA A 95 -5.28 -4.82 17.36
CA ALA A 95 -6.66 -4.96 17.81
C ALA A 95 -6.91 -4.28 19.18
N ARG A 96 -5.99 -4.48 20.14
CA ARG A 96 -6.09 -3.85 21.47
C ARG A 96 -6.00 -2.33 21.40
N SER A 97 -4.98 -1.79 20.72
CA SER A 97 -4.81 -0.35 20.56
C SER A 97 -5.98 0.32 19.82
N HIS A 98 -6.58 -0.37 18.84
CA HIS A 98 -7.78 0.11 18.17
C HIS A 98 -8.99 0.18 19.11
N GLU A 99 -9.20 -0.86 19.93
CA GLU A 99 -10.28 -0.87 20.92
C GLU A 99 -10.06 0.16 22.03
N ASP A 100 -8.83 0.33 22.51
CA ASP A 100 -8.49 1.35 23.50
C ASP A 100 -8.66 2.76 22.93
N LEU A 101 -8.30 2.98 21.66
CA LEU A 101 -8.55 4.23 20.94
C LEU A 101 -10.05 4.53 20.87
N ARG A 102 -10.86 3.55 20.47
CA ARG A 102 -12.33 3.68 20.41
C ARG A 102 -12.90 4.08 21.77
N ARG A 103 -12.47 3.42 22.85
CA ARG A 103 -12.91 3.76 24.21
C ARG A 103 -12.44 5.15 24.65
N ALA A 104 -11.20 5.53 24.36
CA ALA A 104 -10.66 6.84 24.71
C ALA A 104 -11.33 7.99 23.95
N ALA A 105 -11.85 7.73 22.75
CA ALA A 105 -12.63 8.72 22.01
C ALA A 105 -14.02 8.97 22.60
N GLU A 106 -14.54 8.04 23.41
CA GLU A 106 -15.86 8.10 24.05
C GLU A 106 -15.80 8.71 25.47
N THR A 107 -14.61 9.02 26.00
CA THR A 107 -14.46 9.58 27.36
C THR A 107 -14.71 11.09 27.39
N GLU A 108 -15.40 11.55 28.45
CA GLU A 108 -15.58 12.98 28.75
C GLU A 108 -14.89 13.34 30.09
N PRO A 109 -14.02 14.36 30.13
CA PRO A 109 -13.61 15.20 29.01
C PRO A 109 -12.71 14.47 28.02
N PHE A 110 -12.71 14.91 26.75
CA PHE A 110 -11.83 14.38 25.71
C PHE A 110 -10.34 14.60 26.03
N ASP A 111 -9.57 13.52 26.09
CA ASP A 111 -8.12 13.53 26.27
C ASP A 111 -7.40 13.31 24.93
N GLU A 112 -7.15 14.41 24.21
CA GLU A 112 -6.47 14.36 22.90
C GLU A 112 -5.10 13.69 22.97
N ALA A 113 -4.35 13.94 24.05
CA ALA A 113 -2.99 13.42 24.20
C ALA A 113 -3.02 11.88 24.31
N ARG A 114 -3.97 11.35 25.09
CA ARG A 114 -4.18 9.90 25.19
C ARG A 114 -4.65 9.28 23.88
N VAL A 115 -5.62 9.90 23.20
CA VAL A 115 -6.12 9.39 21.89
C VAL A 115 -4.99 9.37 20.85
N ARG A 116 -4.18 10.44 20.78
CA ARG A 116 -3.02 10.51 19.88
C ARG A 116 -2.01 9.40 20.15
N ALA A 117 -1.66 9.17 21.42
CA ALA A 117 -0.72 8.12 21.80
C ALA A 117 -1.23 6.72 21.39
N LEU A 118 -2.52 6.43 21.60
CA LEU A 118 -3.14 5.15 21.19
C LEU A 118 -3.17 4.99 19.67
N ALA A 119 -3.44 6.07 18.92
CA ALA A 119 -3.41 6.09 17.47
C ALA A 119 -2.01 5.76 16.93
N GLU A 120 -0.96 6.35 17.51
CA GLU A 120 0.42 6.07 17.13
C GLU A 120 0.81 4.61 17.40
N VAL A 121 0.40 4.04 18.53
CA VAL A 121 0.63 2.61 18.84
C VAL A 121 -0.05 1.72 17.80
N HIS A 122 -1.30 2.02 17.45
CA HIS A 122 -2.04 1.27 16.43
C HIS A 122 -1.36 1.37 15.06
N ALA A 123 -1.01 2.59 14.63
CA ALA A 123 -0.34 2.84 13.35
C ALA A 123 1.01 2.11 13.24
N GLN A 124 1.81 2.10 14.30
CA GLN A 124 3.08 1.37 14.32
C GLN A 124 2.89 -0.14 14.23
N ALA A 125 1.90 -0.71 14.92
CA ALA A 125 1.59 -2.14 14.82
C ALA A 125 1.14 -2.52 13.40
N MET A 126 0.30 -1.71 12.78
CA MET A 126 -0.14 -1.87 11.39
C MET A 126 1.01 -1.78 10.40
N ALA A 127 1.88 -0.76 10.53
CA ALA A 127 3.05 -0.60 9.67
C ALA A 127 3.96 -1.83 9.68
N ARG A 128 4.18 -2.42 10.87
CA ARG A 128 4.97 -3.65 11.00
C ARG A 128 4.29 -4.85 10.34
N LEU A 129 2.97 -4.99 10.47
CA LEU A 129 2.22 -6.07 9.80
C LEU A 129 2.30 -5.95 8.27
N PHE A 130 2.17 -4.74 7.73
CA PHE A 130 2.36 -4.49 6.30
C PHE A 130 3.76 -4.84 5.81
N LEU A 131 4.79 -4.48 6.58
CA LEU A 131 6.17 -4.83 6.24
C LEU A 131 6.37 -6.35 6.20
N MET A 132 5.89 -7.07 7.21
CA MET A 132 5.97 -8.54 7.25
C MET A 132 5.24 -9.20 6.07
N GLN A 133 4.12 -8.62 5.62
CA GLN A 133 3.42 -9.12 4.45
C GLN A 133 4.23 -8.85 3.17
N ALA A 134 4.74 -7.62 3.00
CA ALA A 134 5.54 -7.25 1.83
C ALA A 134 6.81 -8.09 1.69
N GLU A 135 7.47 -8.39 2.81
CA GLU A 135 8.63 -9.28 2.85
C GLU A 135 8.28 -10.71 2.44
N LEU A 136 7.17 -11.25 2.95
CA LEU A 136 6.69 -12.59 2.58
C LEU A 136 6.34 -12.64 1.08
N ASP A 137 5.67 -11.63 0.55
CA ASP A 137 5.32 -11.52 -0.86
C ASP A 137 6.57 -11.43 -1.75
N ALA A 138 7.60 -10.70 -1.31
CA ALA A 138 8.88 -10.63 -2.02
C ALA A 138 9.59 -11.99 -2.06
N LYS A 139 9.64 -12.71 -0.93
CA LYS A 139 10.19 -14.07 -0.86
C LYS A 139 9.39 -15.04 -1.73
N ALA A 140 8.07 -14.93 -1.72
CA ALA A 140 7.18 -15.73 -2.56
C ALA A 140 7.46 -15.54 -4.06
N ARG A 141 7.62 -14.29 -4.52
CA ARG A 141 8.00 -13.99 -5.91
C ARG A 141 9.39 -14.51 -6.29
N ALA A 142 10.32 -14.57 -5.34
CA ALA A 142 11.66 -15.09 -5.56
C ALA A 142 11.69 -16.61 -5.78
N LEU A 143 10.68 -17.36 -5.29
CA LEU A 143 10.54 -18.80 -5.52
C LEU A 143 10.07 -19.16 -6.94
N LEU A 144 9.50 -18.20 -7.66
CA LEU A 144 8.93 -18.42 -8.99
C LEU A 144 10.01 -18.75 -10.03
N THR A 145 9.68 -19.61 -10.98
CA THR A 145 10.49 -19.79 -12.19
C THR A 145 10.39 -18.57 -13.11
N SER A 146 11.28 -18.47 -14.10
CA SER A 146 11.21 -17.40 -15.11
C SER A 146 9.89 -17.41 -15.88
N GLU A 147 9.30 -18.58 -16.11
CA GLU A 147 8.00 -18.71 -16.77
C GLU A 147 6.85 -18.25 -15.86
N GLN A 148 6.81 -18.72 -14.61
CA GLN A 148 5.82 -18.27 -13.64
C GLN A 148 5.89 -16.76 -13.37
N ARG A 149 7.09 -16.15 -13.39
CA ARG A 149 7.26 -14.70 -13.29
C ARG A 149 6.62 -13.95 -14.46
N ARG A 150 6.73 -14.47 -15.68
CA ARG A 150 6.07 -13.89 -16.87
C ARG A 150 4.55 -13.96 -16.72
N GLN A 151 4.03 -15.12 -16.32
CA GLN A 151 2.60 -15.31 -16.06
C GLN A 151 2.10 -14.35 -14.97
N TYR A 152 2.88 -14.19 -13.90
CA TYR A 152 2.56 -13.27 -12.81
C TYR A 152 2.52 -11.80 -13.28
N ALA A 153 3.49 -11.38 -14.10
CA ALA A 153 3.51 -10.04 -14.66
C ALA A 153 2.33 -9.78 -15.61
N ALA A 154 1.95 -10.77 -16.40
CA ALA A 154 0.82 -10.69 -17.34
C ALA A 154 -0.55 -10.70 -16.64
N ALA A 155 -0.68 -11.42 -15.52
CA ALA A 155 -1.91 -11.50 -14.74
C ALA A 155 -2.14 -10.29 -13.82
N ARG A 156 -1.16 -9.38 -13.72
CA ARG A 156 -1.28 -8.19 -12.87
C ARG A 156 -2.26 -7.21 -13.52
N PRO A 157 -3.33 -6.79 -12.83
CA PRO A 157 -4.21 -5.76 -13.36
C PRO A 157 -3.40 -4.50 -13.67
N ALA A 158 -3.75 -3.83 -14.77
CA ALA A 158 -3.14 -2.56 -15.12
C ALA A 158 -3.27 -1.59 -13.91
N PRO A 159 -2.21 -0.84 -13.58
CA PRO A 159 -2.33 0.20 -12.56
C PRO A 159 -3.46 1.15 -12.98
N CYS A 160 -4.34 1.49 -12.03
CA CYS A 160 -5.39 2.46 -12.29
C CYS A 160 -4.78 3.74 -12.89
N PRO A 161 -5.36 4.27 -13.99
CA PRO A 161 -4.90 5.54 -14.52
C PRO A 161 -5.02 6.61 -13.43
N PRO A 162 -4.12 7.60 -13.40
CA PRO A 162 -4.23 8.71 -12.46
C PRO A 162 -5.60 9.37 -12.66
N GLN A 163 -6.42 9.41 -11.62
CA GLN A 163 -7.70 10.11 -11.69
C GLN A 163 -7.41 11.60 -11.91
N ALA A 164 -7.95 12.17 -12.99
CA ALA A 164 -7.88 13.60 -13.23
C ALA A 164 -8.56 14.32 -12.05
N ARG A 165 -7.80 15.19 -11.36
CA ARG A 165 -8.29 15.99 -10.24
C ARG A 165 -9.11 17.17 -10.74
#